data_AF-A0A9Y3RNY0-F1
#
_entry.id   AF-A0A9Y3RNY0-F1
#
_cell.length_a   1.000
_cell.length_b   1.000
_cell.length_c   1.000
_cell.angle_alpha   90.00
_cell.angle_beta   90.00
_cell.angle_gamma   90.00
#
_symmetry.space_group_name_H-M   'P 1'
#
loop_
_entity.id
_entity.type
_entity.pdbx_description
1 polymer ?
#
loop_
_entity_poly.entity_id
_entity_poly.type
_entity_poly.pdbx_seq_one_letter_code
_entity_poly.pdbx_strand_id
1 'polypeptide(L)'
;MTTMTYTHVRCVLCSVVRLAGSTLCSGRVEIYHRNSWRTVSDDGWDFTDAQVVCNELDYGTPVNVTHFGEGSGEIWFDNVTCSGNETSLTECRRSEIKSSRLHKYAGVICSVPLQQPSISLTSPNGGLVWGPEGAEITKGSSFVFSCSINSRYTPGRFRLFFSGVNLTEPAVNHSASFSFPAAEYEHRGNYSCVYELLLPSRTFTSLESAPIHFIITCE
;
A
#
# COMPACT_ATOMS: atom_id res chain seq x y z
N MET A 1 -17.82 19.46 -28.07
CA MET A 1 -16.91 18.30 -28.19
C MET A 1 -15.94 18.38 -27.02
N THR A 2 -16.25 17.68 -25.93
CA THR A 2 -15.52 17.78 -24.67
C THR A 2 -14.44 16.70 -24.66
N THR A 3 -13.18 17.09 -24.76
CA THR A 3 -12.06 16.17 -24.65
C THR A 3 -11.86 15.78 -23.19
N MET A 4 -12.24 14.55 -22.84
CA MET A 4 -11.88 13.90 -21.57
C MET A 4 -10.38 13.61 -21.57
N THR A 5 -9.59 14.39 -20.85
CA THR A 5 -8.18 14.05 -20.61
C THR A 5 -8.11 12.98 -19.53
N TYR A 6 -8.05 11.71 -19.96
CA TYR A 6 -7.70 10.59 -19.08
C TYR A 6 -6.20 10.67 -18.83
N THR A 7 -5.79 11.25 -17.70
CA THR A 7 -4.42 11.14 -17.21
C THR A 7 -4.21 9.72 -16.71
N HIS A 8 -3.88 8.81 -17.63
CA HIS A 8 -3.17 7.59 -17.25
C HIS A 8 -1.84 8.02 -16.64
N VAL A 9 -1.74 7.94 -15.31
CA VAL A 9 -0.46 7.90 -14.62
C VAL A 9 0.26 6.67 -15.15
N ARG A 10 1.08 6.84 -16.20
CA ARG A 10 2.02 5.83 -16.63
C ARG A 10 3.06 5.72 -15.52
N CYS A 11 3.05 4.59 -14.82
CA CYS A 11 4.19 4.19 -14.02
C CYS A 11 5.37 4.03 -14.98
N VAL A 12 6.25 5.02 -15.04
CA VAL A 12 7.51 4.97 -15.81
C VAL A 12 8.50 4.18 -14.96
N LEU A 13 8.36 2.86 -14.98
CA LEU A 13 9.47 1.94 -14.73
C LEU A 13 9.49 1.00 -15.92
N CYS A 14 10.45 1.21 -16.81
CA CYS A 14 10.74 0.29 -17.91
C CYS A 14 11.45 -0.93 -17.31
N SER A 15 10.76 -1.69 -16.45
CA SER A 15 11.28 -2.93 -15.90
C SER A 15 11.01 -4.06 -16.87
N VAL A 16 11.98 -4.95 -17.01
CA VAL A 16 11.82 -6.22 -17.73
C VAL A 16 11.11 -7.26 -16.85
N VAL A 17 10.75 -6.93 -15.61
CA VAL A 17 10.00 -7.79 -14.68
C VAL A 17 8.63 -7.16 -14.39
N ARG A 18 7.60 -7.99 -14.20
CA ARG A 18 6.27 -7.55 -13.73
C ARG A 18 5.62 -8.60 -12.84
N LEU A 19 4.63 -8.16 -12.05
CA LEU A 19 3.71 -9.04 -11.32
C LEU A 19 2.38 -9.14 -12.06
N ALA A 20 1.97 -10.36 -12.40
CA ALA A 20 0.73 -10.65 -13.11
C ALA A 20 -0.30 -11.34 -12.22
N GLY A 21 -1.58 -10.95 -12.37
CA GLY A 21 -2.72 -11.75 -11.93
C GLY A 21 -3.08 -11.70 -10.44
N SER A 22 -2.67 -10.70 -9.65
CA SER A 22 -3.19 -10.55 -8.28
C SER A 22 -3.41 -9.11 -7.86
N THR A 23 -2.37 -8.30 -7.66
CA THR A 23 -2.46 -6.91 -7.16
C THR A 23 -1.25 -6.07 -7.60
N LEU A 24 -1.15 -4.81 -7.15
CA LEU A 24 -0.01 -3.93 -7.47
C LEU A 24 1.33 -4.53 -6.97
N CYS A 25 1.37 -5.03 -5.73
CA CYS A 25 2.58 -5.52 -5.06
C CYS A 25 2.59 -7.03 -4.83
N SER A 26 1.70 -7.76 -5.53
CA SER A 26 1.63 -9.21 -5.46
C SER A 26 1.22 -9.79 -6.80
N GLY A 27 1.84 -10.90 -7.17
CA GLY A 27 1.41 -11.67 -8.33
C GLY A 27 2.46 -12.67 -8.76
N ARG A 28 2.14 -13.35 -9.86
CA ARG A 28 3.06 -14.22 -10.57
C ARG A 28 4.16 -13.39 -11.18
N VAL A 29 5.40 -13.80 -11.01
CA VAL A 29 6.56 -13.12 -11.58
C VAL A 29 6.68 -13.46 -13.06
N GLU A 30 6.75 -12.43 -13.91
CA GLU A 30 6.96 -12.56 -15.34
C GLU A 30 8.13 -11.68 -15.81
N ILE A 31 8.93 -12.20 -16.74
CA ILE A 31 10.08 -11.51 -17.33
C ILE A 31 9.82 -11.27 -18.83
N TYR A 32 10.11 -10.07 -19.31
CA TYR A 32 10.04 -9.69 -20.72
C TYR A 32 11.29 -10.16 -21.48
N HIS A 33 11.11 -11.08 -22.42
CA HIS A 33 12.21 -11.63 -23.20
C HIS A 33 11.76 -12.05 -24.60
N ARG A 34 12.51 -11.63 -25.64
CA ARG A 34 12.22 -11.91 -27.06
C ARG A 34 10.77 -11.56 -27.45
N ASN A 35 10.38 -10.33 -27.17
CA ASN A 35 9.08 -9.75 -27.49
C ASN A 35 7.86 -10.43 -26.83
N SER A 36 8.05 -11.23 -25.78
CA SER A 36 6.96 -11.81 -25.01
C SER A 36 7.24 -11.83 -23.50
N TRP A 37 6.18 -11.82 -22.70
CA TRP A 37 6.24 -12.05 -21.27
C TRP A 37 6.29 -13.54 -20.98
N ARG A 38 7.19 -13.95 -20.10
CA ARG A 38 7.48 -15.36 -19.80
C ARG A 38 7.47 -15.60 -18.31
N THR A 39 7.06 -16.80 -17.89
CA THR A 39 6.92 -17.16 -16.49
C THR A 39 8.22 -17.73 -15.91
N VAL A 40 8.35 -17.59 -14.59
CA VAL A 40 9.45 -18.14 -13.78
C VAL A 40 8.92 -19.36 -13.01
N SER A 41 9.71 -20.43 -12.93
CA SER A 41 9.38 -21.63 -12.14
C SER A 41 9.52 -21.37 -10.64
N ASP A 42 8.74 -22.05 -9.81
CA ASP A 42 8.91 -22.05 -8.36
C ASP A 42 10.05 -22.97 -7.85
N ASP A 43 10.71 -23.73 -8.74
CA ASP A 43 11.86 -24.56 -8.39
C ASP A 43 13.00 -23.68 -7.87
N GLY A 44 13.40 -23.89 -6.60
CA GLY A 44 14.45 -23.11 -5.95
C GLY A 44 14.04 -21.69 -5.53
N TRP A 45 12.81 -21.27 -5.82
CA TRP A 45 12.32 -19.92 -5.58
C TRP A 45 12.21 -19.61 -4.08
N ASP A 46 13.00 -18.65 -3.61
CA ASP A 46 13.09 -18.30 -2.20
C ASP A 46 12.90 -16.81 -1.89
N PHE A 47 13.10 -16.43 -0.62
CA PHE A 47 12.97 -15.03 -0.18
C PHE A 47 14.07 -14.12 -0.75
N THR A 48 15.23 -14.68 -1.12
CA THR A 48 16.35 -13.95 -1.73
C THR A 48 16.00 -13.54 -3.16
N ASP A 49 15.41 -14.45 -3.92
CA ASP A 49 14.92 -14.15 -5.28
C ASP A 49 13.77 -13.14 -5.25
N ALA A 50 12.84 -13.34 -4.31
CA ALA A 50 11.74 -12.43 -4.08
C ALA A 50 12.22 -11.03 -3.67
N GLN A 51 13.33 -10.91 -2.95
CA GLN A 51 13.93 -9.63 -2.55
C GLN A 51 14.42 -8.83 -3.76
N VAL A 52 15.04 -9.49 -4.74
CA VAL A 52 15.46 -8.85 -6.00
C VAL A 52 14.24 -8.32 -6.76
N VAL A 53 13.15 -9.10 -6.86
CA VAL A 53 11.92 -8.66 -7.52
C VAL A 53 11.28 -7.47 -6.80
N CYS A 54 11.16 -7.52 -5.48
CA CYS A 54 10.55 -6.43 -4.72
C CYS A 54 11.39 -5.14 -4.78
N ASN A 55 12.71 -5.25 -4.86
CA ASN A 55 13.60 -4.10 -5.07
C ASN A 55 13.49 -3.55 -6.49
N GLU A 56 13.53 -4.41 -7.52
CA GLU A 56 13.44 -4.03 -8.94
C GLU A 56 12.13 -3.29 -9.25
N LEU A 57 11.04 -3.67 -8.59
CA LEU A 57 9.71 -3.06 -8.73
C LEU A 57 9.42 -1.95 -7.72
N ASP A 58 10.38 -1.64 -6.84
CA ASP A 58 10.28 -0.62 -5.79
C ASP A 58 9.11 -0.86 -4.81
N TYR A 59 8.81 -2.13 -4.53
CA TYR A 59 7.84 -2.53 -3.50
C TYR A 59 8.49 -2.86 -2.16
N GLY A 60 9.77 -2.55 -1.96
CA GLY A 60 10.45 -2.78 -0.69
C GLY A 60 10.85 -4.24 -0.47
N THR A 61 10.48 -4.83 0.66
CA THR A 61 10.91 -6.19 1.07
C THR A 61 9.86 -7.26 0.80
N PRO A 62 10.24 -8.50 0.49
CA PRO A 62 9.29 -9.59 0.32
C PRO A 62 8.67 -9.96 1.67
N VAL A 63 7.34 -10.00 1.72
CA VAL A 63 6.56 -10.46 2.88
C VAL A 63 6.20 -11.92 2.74
N ASN A 64 6.03 -12.41 1.51
CA ASN A 64 5.76 -13.81 1.26
C ASN A 64 6.25 -14.25 -0.12
N VAL A 65 6.59 -15.53 -0.20
CA VAL A 65 6.88 -16.25 -1.43
C VAL A 65 5.67 -17.11 -1.74
N THR A 66 5.09 -16.98 -2.92
CA THR A 66 3.87 -17.72 -3.30
C THR A 66 4.09 -18.51 -4.57
N HIS A 67 3.18 -19.43 -4.86
CA HIS A 67 3.17 -20.19 -6.11
C HIS A 67 1.80 -20.07 -6.77
N PHE A 68 1.78 -19.89 -8.08
CA PHE A 68 0.57 -19.66 -8.85
C PHE A 68 0.33 -20.80 -9.85
N GLY A 69 -0.79 -21.52 -9.67
CA GLY A 69 -1.33 -22.49 -10.62
C GLY A 69 -0.42 -23.67 -11.01
N GLU A 70 -0.99 -24.62 -11.74
CA GLU A 70 -0.25 -25.47 -12.68
C GLU A 70 -0.47 -24.83 -14.06
N GLY A 71 0.59 -24.57 -14.81
CA GLY A 71 0.41 -24.03 -16.15
C GLY A 71 1.23 -24.77 -17.19
N SER A 72 0.52 -25.12 -18.27
CA SER A 72 1.03 -25.71 -19.51
C SER A 72 1.62 -24.67 -20.48
N GLY A 73 2.03 -23.51 -19.95
CA GLY A 73 2.73 -22.49 -20.71
C GLY A 73 4.20 -22.83 -20.81
N GLU A 74 4.85 -22.45 -21.91
CA GLU A 74 6.29 -22.56 -22.06
C GLU A 74 6.97 -21.85 -20.88
N ILE A 75 7.60 -22.61 -19.97
CA ILE A 75 8.37 -22.11 -18.83
C ILE A 75 9.77 -21.79 -19.33
N TRP A 76 10.27 -20.59 -19.08
CA TRP A 76 11.53 -20.13 -19.67
C TRP A 76 12.68 -19.93 -18.68
N PHE A 77 12.39 -19.79 -17.39
CA PHE A 77 13.39 -19.63 -16.36
C PHE A 77 13.18 -20.68 -15.27
N ASP A 78 14.07 -21.67 -15.24
CA ASP A 78 14.11 -22.76 -14.26
C ASP A 78 15.25 -22.50 -13.26
N ASN A 79 14.98 -22.74 -11.99
CA ASN A 79 15.93 -22.63 -10.89
C ASN A 79 16.71 -21.30 -10.92
N VAL A 80 15.96 -20.20 -10.83
CA VAL A 80 16.54 -18.87 -10.60
C VAL A 80 17.11 -18.87 -9.19
N THR A 81 18.35 -18.41 -9.04
CA THR A 81 19.01 -18.31 -7.75
C THR A 81 19.79 -17.02 -7.69
N CYS A 82 19.24 -16.06 -6.95
CA CYS A 82 19.84 -14.77 -6.67
C CYS A 82 20.76 -14.83 -5.45
N SER A 83 21.72 -13.92 -5.41
CA SER A 83 22.52 -13.63 -4.21
C SER A 83 21.88 -12.58 -3.32
N GLY A 84 20.89 -11.84 -3.83
CA GLY A 84 20.09 -10.83 -3.14
C GLY A 84 20.56 -9.38 -3.39
N ASN A 85 21.68 -9.22 -4.10
CA ASN A 85 22.27 -7.91 -4.41
C ASN A 85 22.07 -7.50 -5.89
N GLU A 86 21.49 -8.39 -6.69
CA GLU A 86 21.17 -8.12 -8.08
C GLU A 86 20.17 -6.96 -8.20
N THR A 87 20.32 -6.16 -9.26
CA THR A 87 19.41 -5.04 -9.54
C THR A 87 18.21 -5.47 -10.38
N SER A 88 18.33 -6.61 -11.07
CA SER A 88 17.25 -7.23 -11.82
C SER A 88 17.28 -8.75 -11.68
N LEU A 89 16.10 -9.37 -11.70
CA LEU A 89 15.97 -10.82 -11.70
C LEU A 89 16.70 -11.48 -12.88
N THR A 90 16.93 -10.73 -13.96
CA THR A 90 17.67 -11.21 -15.14
C THR A 90 19.18 -11.37 -14.91
N GLU A 91 19.73 -10.79 -13.85
CA GLU A 91 21.14 -10.89 -13.46
C GLU A 91 21.42 -12.10 -12.55
N CYS A 92 20.38 -12.71 -11.99
CA CYS A 92 20.49 -13.87 -11.13
C CYS A 92 20.95 -15.11 -11.92
N ARG A 93 21.61 -16.04 -11.22
CA ARG A 93 22.00 -17.32 -11.82
C ARG A 93 20.74 -18.11 -12.17
N ARG A 94 20.79 -18.84 -13.28
CA ARG A 94 19.67 -19.66 -13.77
C ARG A 94 20.17 -20.95 -14.38
N SER A 95 19.34 -21.98 -14.34
CA SER A 95 19.63 -23.27 -14.97
C SER A 95 18.99 -23.36 -16.36
N GLU A 96 19.50 -24.26 -17.22
CA GLU A 96 18.87 -24.55 -18.50
C GLU A 96 17.52 -25.25 -18.30
N ILE A 97 16.54 -24.90 -19.13
CA ILE A 97 15.15 -25.37 -19.06
C ILE A 97 15.11 -26.89 -19.17
N LYS A 98 14.58 -27.58 -18.14
CA LYS A 98 14.27 -29.01 -18.22
C LYS A 98 12.83 -29.19 -18.73
N SER A 99 12.66 -29.55 -20.00
CA SER A 99 11.35 -29.55 -20.68
C SER A 99 10.34 -30.64 -20.26
N SER A 100 10.33 -31.11 -19.01
CA SER A 100 9.58 -32.33 -18.68
C SER A 100 8.90 -32.40 -17.30
N ARG A 101 8.57 -31.28 -16.64
CA ARG A 101 7.76 -31.33 -15.42
C ARG A 101 6.59 -30.35 -15.44
N LEU A 102 5.53 -30.71 -14.73
CA LEU A 102 4.53 -29.77 -14.25
C LEU A 102 5.22 -28.88 -13.22
N HIS A 103 5.51 -27.64 -13.57
CA HIS A 103 6.03 -26.66 -12.61
C HIS A 103 4.89 -25.73 -12.19
N LYS A 104 4.97 -25.23 -10.96
CA LYS A 104 4.16 -24.09 -10.56
C LYS A 104 4.93 -22.83 -10.90
N TYR A 105 4.22 -21.71 -10.97
CA TYR A 105 4.86 -20.44 -11.28
C TYR A 105 5.27 -19.71 -10.00
N ALA A 106 6.48 -19.18 -10.00
CA ALA A 106 6.98 -18.30 -8.95
C ALA A 106 6.09 -17.08 -8.77
N GLY A 107 5.85 -16.75 -7.52
CA GLY A 107 5.04 -15.63 -7.09
C GLY A 107 5.66 -14.94 -5.90
N VAL A 108 5.35 -13.66 -5.75
CA VAL A 108 5.82 -12.86 -4.63
C VAL A 108 4.71 -11.98 -4.09
N ILE A 109 4.78 -11.71 -2.80
CA ILE A 109 4.07 -10.64 -2.12
C ILE A 109 5.14 -9.73 -1.53
N CYS A 110 5.25 -8.52 -2.04
CA CYS A 110 6.13 -7.51 -1.48
C CYS A 110 5.43 -6.75 -0.35
N SER A 111 6.21 -6.08 0.49
CA SER A 111 5.72 -5.11 1.45
C SER A 111 5.20 -3.89 0.70
N VAL A 112 4.51 -3.03 1.41
CA VAL A 112 4.18 -1.72 0.89
C VAL A 112 4.69 -0.75 1.93
N PRO A 113 5.77 -0.01 1.67
CA PRO A 113 6.23 1.02 2.59
C PRO A 113 5.22 2.16 2.55
N LEU A 114 4.15 2.03 3.34
CA LEU A 114 3.18 3.09 3.54
C LEU A 114 3.78 4.13 4.48
N GLN A 115 3.77 5.39 4.05
CA GLN A 115 4.19 6.49 4.90
C GLN A 115 3.22 6.64 6.08
N GLN A 116 3.72 7.17 7.19
CA GLN A 116 2.86 7.54 8.32
C GLN A 116 1.93 8.68 7.86
N PRO A 117 0.60 8.56 8.04
CA PRO A 117 -0.33 9.60 7.66
C PRO A 117 -0.23 10.78 8.63
N SER A 118 -0.61 11.96 8.14
CA SER A 118 -0.83 13.14 8.97
C SER A 118 -2.30 13.29 9.34
N ILE A 119 -2.54 13.73 10.57
CA ILE A 119 -3.86 14.11 11.05
C ILE A 119 -3.90 15.62 11.28
N SER A 120 -5.02 16.24 10.93
CA SER A 120 -5.28 17.65 11.17
C SER A 120 -6.71 17.83 11.67
N LEU A 121 -6.95 18.95 12.36
CA LEU A 121 -8.24 19.29 12.93
C LEU A 121 -8.63 20.70 12.50
N THR A 122 -9.88 20.87 12.09
CA THR A 122 -10.45 22.16 11.73
C THR A 122 -11.83 22.33 12.34
N SER A 123 -12.24 23.58 12.58
CA SER A 123 -13.63 23.93 12.93
C SER A 123 -14.17 24.93 11.93
N PRO A 124 -15.21 24.57 11.13
CA PRO A 124 -15.80 25.49 10.16
C PRO A 124 -16.39 26.76 10.79
N ASN A 125 -16.89 26.65 12.04
CA ASN A 125 -17.62 27.71 12.73
C ASN A 125 -16.73 28.49 13.72
N GLY A 126 -15.43 28.17 13.80
CA GLY A 126 -14.51 28.77 14.77
C GLY A 126 -14.59 28.13 16.16
N GLY A 127 -13.82 28.67 17.11
CA GLY A 127 -13.73 28.15 18.48
C GLY A 127 -12.69 27.05 18.68
N LEU A 128 -11.87 26.75 17.68
CA LEU A 128 -10.69 25.87 17.80
C LEU A 128 -9.46 26.69 18.16
N VAL A 129 -8.80 26.36 19.26
CA VAL A 129 -7.55 26.97 19.74
C VAL A 129 -6.52 25.88 19.98
N TRP A 130 -5.27 26.11 19.59
CA TRP A 130 -4.16 25.21 19.90
C TRP A 130 -3.46 25.68 21.18
N GLY A 131 -3.74 24.98 22.28
CA GLY A 131 -3.13 25.19 23.58
C GLY A 131 -1.87 24.33 23.79
N PRO A 132 -1.17 24.51 24.92
CA PRO A 132 -0.01 23.69 25.26
C PRO A 132 -0.35 22.23 25.56
N GLU A 133 -1.59 21.95 25.99
CA GLU A 133 -2.05 20.59 26.30
C GLU A 133 -2.69 19.89 25.09
N GLY A 134 -3.12 20.62 24.07
CA GLY A 134 -3.75 20.04 22.89
C GLY A 134 -4.62 21.02 22.10
N ALA A 135 -5.45 20.46 21.22
CA ALA A 135 -6.48 21.20 20.51
C ALA A 135 -7.72 21.37 21.39
N GLU A 136 -8.05 22.62 21.72
CA GLU A 136 -9.19 22.99 22.54
C GLU A 136 -10.33 23.48 21.65
N ILE A 137 -11.53 22.94 21.86
CA ILE A 137 -12.75 23.43 21.20
C ILE A 137 -13.87 23.66 22.20
N THR A 138 -14.66 24.72 21.97
CA THR A 138 -15.89 24.98 22.74
C THR A 138 -16.93 23.89 22.50
N LYS A 139 -17.59 23.46 23.58
CA LYS A 139 -18.74 22.54 23.52
C LYS A 139 -19.81 23.04 22.55
N GLY A 140 -20.37 22.14 21.74
CA GLY A 140 -21.42 22.45 20.76
C GLY A 140 -20.90 22.92 19.40
N SER A 141 -19.62 23.31 19.28
CA SER A 141 -19.00 23.65 18.00
C SER A 141 -18.83 22.42 17.12
N SER A 142 -18.96 22.60 15.80
CA SER A 142 -18.67 21.56 14.83
C SER A 142 -17.17 21.46 14.58
N PHE A 143 -16.68 20.25 14.29
CA PHE A 143 -15.28 20.01 13.99
C PHE A 143 -15.08 18.89 12.99
N VAL A 144 -13.95 18.93 12.30
CA VAL A 144 -13.60 17.96 11.25
C VAL A 144 -12.16 17.52 11.46
N PHE A 145 -11.97 16.21 11.65
CA PHE A 145 -10.65 15.59 11.55
C PHE A 145 -10.38 15.23 10.09
N SER A 146 -9.24 15.64 9.56
CA SER A 146 -8.80 15.27 8.23
C SER A 146 -7.50 14.48 8.32
N CYS A 147 -7.54 13.24 7.81
CA CYS A 147 -6.36 12.41 7.63
C CYS A 147 -5.86 12.56 6.20
N SER A 148 -4.54 12.63 6.01
CA SER A 148 -3.91 12.67 4.69
C SER A 148 -2.64 11.84 4.66
N ILE A 149 -2.29 11.34 3.48
CA ILE A 149 -1.08 10.55 3.26
C ILE A 149 -0.42 10.97 1.95
N ASN A 150 0.90 10.98 1.92
CA ASN A 150 1.64 11.08 0.66
C ASN A 150 2.02 9.68 0.19
N SER A 151 1.10 9.04 -0.53
CA SER A 151 1.26 7.66 -1.00
C SER A 151 0.98 7.57 -2.48
N ARG A 152 1.86 6.91 -3.23
CA ARG A 152 1.59 6.54 -4.64
C ARG A 152 0.61 5.37 -4.78
N TYR A 153 0.28 4.73 -3.66
CA TYR A 153 -0.55 3.54 -3.61
C TYR A 153 -2.01 3.94 -3.39
N THR A 154 -2.84 3.75 -4.41
CA THR A 154 -4.30 4.01 -4.40
C THR A 154 -5.04 2.90 -5.17
N PRO A 155 -6.29 2.54 -4.83
CA PRO A 155 -7.19 3.14 -3.82
C PRO A 155 -7.00 2.57 -2.40
N GLY A 156 -7.46 3.29 -1.37
CA GLY A 156 -7.42 2.84 0.02
C GLY A 156 -8.44 3.58 0.90
N ARG A 157 -8.32 3.43 2.22
CA ARG A 157 -9.21 4.07 3.20
C ARG A 157 -8.45 4.53 4.44
N PHE A 158 -9.00 5.50 5.15
CA PHE A 158 -8.48 5.94 6.44
C PHE A 158 -9.34 5.39 7.57
N ARG A 159 -8.69 5.11 8.70
CA ARG A 159 -9.32 4.81 9.97
C ARG A 159 -8.93 5.85 10.99
N LEU A 160 -9.93 6.48 11.61
CA LEU A 160 -9.75 7.41 12.72
C LEU A 160 -10.03 6.66 14.01
N PHE A 161 -9.06 6.65 14.91
CA PHE A 161 -9.15 6.03 16.23
C PHE A 161 -9.37 7.12 17.28
N PHE A 162 -10.39 6.96 18.12
CA PHE A 162 -10.58 7.78 19.31
C PHE A 162 -11.45 7.04 20.33
N SER A 163 -11.12 7.13 21.62
CA SER A 163 -12.00 6.66 22.72
C SER A 163 -12.59 5.25 22.53
N GLY A 164 -11.85 4.31 21.93
CA GLY A 164 -12.31 2.94 21.64
C GLY A 164 -13.22 2.79 20.40
N VAL A 165 -13.51 3.90 19.70
CA VAL A 165 -14.26 3.97 18.44
C VAL A 165 -13.28 4.02 17.26
N ASN A 166 -13.63 3.30 16.20
CA ASN A 166 -12.86 3.25 14.96
C ASN A 166 -13.75 3.66 13.78
N LEU A 167 -13.70 4.93 13.39
CA LEU A 167 -14.42 5.41 12.19
C LEU A 167 -13.59 5.11 10.95
N THR A 168 -14.26 4.89 9.82
CA THR A 168 -13.59 4.52 8.56
C THR A 168 -14.19 5.29 7.39
N GLU A 169 -13.35 5.92 6.58
CA GLU A 169 -13.75 6.67 5.40
C GLU A 169 -12.84 6.32 4.21
N PRO A 170 -13.36 6.22 2.97
CA PRO A 170 -12.55 5.97 1.79
C PRO A 170 -11.62 7.16 1.51
N ALA A 171 -10.41 6.87 1.03
CA ALA A 171 -9.47 7.92 0.67
C ALA A 171 -9.83 8.53 -0.69
N VAL A 172 -10.11 9.83 -0.70
CA VAL A 172 -10.33 10.66 -1.89
C VAL A 172 -9.16 11.63 -2.01
N ASN A 173 -8.46 11.60 -3.15
CA ASN A 173 -7.24 12.40 -3.37
C ASN A 173 -6.21 12.26 -2.23
N HIS A 174 -5.99 11.04 -1.75
CA HIS A 174 -5.08 10.71 -0.64
C HIS A 174 -5.47 11.31 0.71
N SER A 175 -6.74 11.69 0.89
CA SER A 175 -7.27 12.25 2.12
C SER A 175 -8.65 11.70 2.47
N ALA A 176 -9.04 11.82 3.74
CA ALA A 176 -10.41 11.57 4.19
C ALA A 176 -10.75 12.52 5.33
N SER A 177 -12.03 12.88 5.44
CA SER A 177 -12.53 13.81 6.46
C SER A 177 -13.64 13.18 7.28
N PHE A 178 -13.56 13.35 8.59
CA PHE A 178 -14.48 12.82 9.58
C PHE A 178 -15.15 14.00 10.28
N SER A 179 -16.43 14.22 9.99
CA SER A 179 -17.17 15.40 10.43
C SER A 179 -18.01 15.10 11.66
N PHE A 180 -17.90 15.96 12.66
CA PHE A 180 -18.66 15.90 13.89
C PHE A 180 -19.51 17.18 14.02
N PRO A 181 -20.85 17.05 14.09
CA PRO A 181 -21.73 18.21 14.06
C PRO A 181 -21.68 19.04 15.33
N ALA A 182 -21.38 18.43 16.48
CA ALA A 182 -21.29 19.09 17.77
C ALA A 182 -20.25 18.42 18.69
N ALA A 183 -19.44 19.23 19.37
CA ALA A 183 -18.51 18.79 20.39
C ALA A 183 -19.22 18.48 21.71
N GLU A 184 -19.07 17.25 22.20
CA GLU A 184 -19.62 16.74 23.46
C GLU A 184 -18.49 16.07 24.24
N TYR A 185 -18.54 16.07 25.58
CA TYR A 185 -17.43 15.60 26.42
C TYR A 185 -16.96 14.16 26.14
N GLU A 186 -17.81 13.33 25.55
CA GLU A 186 -17.45 11.98 25.11
C GLU A 186 -16.45 11.95 23.95
N HIS A 187 -16.37 13.04 23.17
CA HIS A 187 -15.41 13.21 22.09
C HIS A 187 -14.02 13.64 22.60
N ARG A 188 -13.80 13.86 23.90
CA ARG A 188 -12.45 14.20 24.39
C ARG A 188 -11.50 13.00 24.27
N GLY A 189 -10.21 13.26 24.06
CA GLY A 189 -9.17 12.23 24.10
C GLY A 189 -8.15 12.33 23.00
N ASN A 190 -7.44 11.24 22.75
CA ASN A 190 -6.40 11.18 21.73
C ASN A 190 -6.99 10.65 20.42
N TYR A 191 -6.73 11.39 19.34
CA TYR A 191 -7.15 11.06 17.99
C TYR A 191 -5.94 10.73 17.13
N SER A 192 -6.03 9.64 16.38
CA SER A 192 -4.98 9.23 15.45
C SER A 192 -5.58 8.61 14.19
N CYS A 193 -4.79 8.65 13.11
CA CYS A 193 -5.17 8.10 11.82
C CYS A 193 -4.28 6.93 11.44
N VAL A 194 -4.86 5.96 10.75
CA VAL A 194 -4.15 4.91 10.01
C VAL A 194 -4.69 4.87 8.59
N TYR A 195 -3.79 4.66 7.62
CA TYR A 195 -4.16 4.41 6.23
C TYR A 195 -4.12 2.90 5.93
N GLU A 196 -5.17 2.39 5.32
CA GLU A 196 -5.27 1.01 4.85
C GLU A 196 -5.33 0.99 3.32
N LEU A 197 -4.30 0.42 2.69
CA LEU A 197 -4.31 0.11 1.27
C LEU A 197 -5.08 -1.20 1.07
N LEU A 198 -6.15 -1.14 0.28
CA LEU A 198 -7.01 -2.29 0.02
C LEU A 198 -6.61 -2.94 -1.30
N LEU A 199 -6.00 -4.11 -1.23
CA LEU A 199 -5.75 -4.94 -2.40
C LEU A 199 -6.64 -6.20 -2.35
N PRO A 200 -7.05 -6.76 -3.50
CA PRO A 200 -7.95 -7.93 -3.56
C PRO A 200 -7.55 -9.12 -2.68
N SER A 201 -6.25 -9.37 -2.49
CA SER A 201 -5.75 -10.50 -1.70
C SER A 201 -5.34 -10.13 -0.28
N ARG A 202 -5.13 -8.85 0.02
CA ARG A 202 -4.58 -8.41 1.32
C ARG A 202 -4.78 -6.91 1.55
N THR A 203 -4.94 -6.56 2.83
CA THR A 203 -4.86 -5.17 3.30
C THR A 203 -3.49 -4.87 3.88
N PHE A 204 -2.89 -3.76 3.47
CA PHE A 204 -1.68 -3.22 4.09
C PHE A 204 -2.04 -2.01 4.93
N THR A 205 -1.41 -1.89 6.09
CA THR A 205 -1.75 -0.90 7.11
C THR A 205 -0.52 -0.04 7.39
N SER A 206 -0.67 1.28 7.35
CA SER A 206 0.40 2.21 7.73
C SER A 206 0.66 2.16 9.23
N LEU A 207 1.74 2.80 9.67
CA LEU A 207 1.87 3.19 11.07
C LEU A 207 0.77 4.20 11.43
N GLU A 208 0.45 4.27 12.73
CA GLU A 208 -0.47 5.25 13.30
C GLU A 208 0.16 6.64 13.28
N SER A 209 -0.63 7.67 12.99
CA SER A 209 -0.17 9.07 12.98
C SER A 209 0.27 9.53 14.37
N ALA A 210 1.03 10.62 14.43
CA ALA A 210 1.16 11.36 15.68
C ALA A 210 -0.25 11.76 16.20
N PRO A 211 -0.57 11.54 17.48
CA PRO A 211 -1.90 11.79 17.99
C PRO A 211 -2.18 13.28 18.20
N ILE A 212 -3.42 13.70 18.00
CA ILE A 212 -3.93 14.99 18.48
C ILE A 212 -4.64 14.74 19.81
N HIS A 213 -4.18 15.41 20.87
CA HIS A 213 -4.95 15.48 22.11
C HIS A 213 -6.06 16.51 21.95
N PHE A 214 -7.31 16.08 22.04
CA PHE A 214 -8.49 16.89 21.80
C PHE A 214 -9.26 17.12 23.10
N ILE A 215 -9.41 18.40 23.42
CA ILE A 215 -9.95 18.92 24.67
C ILE A 215 -11.24 19.69 24.35
N ILE A 216 -12.25 19.50 25.21
CA ILE A 216 -13.52 20.21 25.09
C ILE A 216 -13.67 21.14 26.28
N THR A 217 -13.82 22.42 25.98
CA THR A 217 -13.97 23.50 26.95
C THR A 217 -15.43 23.94 27.06
N CYS A 218 -15.80 24.44 28.24
CA CYS A 218 -17.02 25.23 28.41
C CYS A 218 -16.77 26.65 27.89
N GLU A 219 -17.81 27.34 27.45
CA GLU A 219 -17.80 28.82 27.50
C GLU A 219 -17.77 29.31 28.95
#